data_AF-A0A7S0FBX5-F1
#
_entry.id   AF-A0A7S0FBX5-F1
#
_cell.length_a   1.000
_cell.length_b   1.000
_cell.length_c   1.000
_cell.angle_alpha   90.00
_cell.angle_beta   90.00
_cell.angle_gamma   90.00
#
_symmetry.space_group_name_H-M   'P 1'
#
loop_
_entity.id
_entity.type
_entity.pdbx_description
1 polymer ?
#
loop_
_entity_poly.entity_id
_entity_poly.type
_entity_poly.pdbx_seq_one_letter_code
_entity_poly.pdbx_strand_id
1 'polypeptide(L)'
;RAGSDELLPIDGLPERQPGEMTVWFNARSLGLTVSRCTAAFTAISGPSPAGASLVDWVERGEAFRSAVQVMVSASSSGDLETGTVSAGQIRLRPPAAKAAGLEYTAECSLSVPPLPAGGGGAALEASATFTHLRCRRQHGQRAERRRGGPAQEQPRGAPAQERQVQEL
;
A
#
# COMPACT_ATOMS: atom_id res chain seq x y z
N ARG A 1 -10.69 22.61 -7.95
CA ARG A 1 -10.79 22.22 -6.52
C ARG A 1 -9.38 22.02 -6.00
N ALA A 2 -8.82 23.03 -5.32
CA ALA A 2 -7.49 22.96 -4.73
C ALA A 2 -7.57 22.12 -3.46
N GLY A 3 -7.06 20.89 -3.50
CA GLY A 3 -6.81 20.14 -2.27
C GLY A 3 -5.52 20.66 -1.67
N SER A 4 -5.59 21.27 -0.49
CA SER A 4 -4.42 21.72 0.24
C SER A 4 -3.50 20.52 0.48
N ASP A 5 -2.31 20.55 -0.13
CA ASP A 5 -1.22 19.61 0.12
C ASP A 5 -0.60 20.01 1.45
N GLU A 6 -1.26 19.63 2.54
CA GLU A 6 -0.76 19.86 3.89
C GLU A 6 0.39 18.86 4.12
N LEU A 7 1.61 19.32 3.86
CA LEU A 7 2.84 18.59 4.15
C LEU A 7 2.98 18.49 5.67
N LEU A 8 2.56 17.36 6.23
CA LEU A 8 2.76 17.08 7.64
C LEU A 8 4.27 16.84 7.89
N PRO A 9 4.91 17.58 8.81
CA PRO A 9 6.23 17.20 9.28
C PRO A 9 6.13 15.78 9.85
N ILE A 10 6.99 14.88 9.39
CA ILE A 10 7.10 13.55 9.98
C ILE A 10 7.94 13.73 11.25
N ASP A 11 7.29 14.17 12.33
CA ASP A 11 7.92 14.31 13.64
C ASP A 11 8.51 12.96 14.06
N GLY A 12 9.83 12.92 14.25
CA GLY A 12 10.58 11.74 14.68
C GLY A 12 11.61 11.19 13.68
N LEU A 13 11.69 11.72 12.46
CA LEU A 13 12.86 11.47 11.60
C LEU A 13 13.94 12.51 11.92
N PRO A 14 15.21 12.10 12.12
CA PRO A 14 16.28 13.06 12.38
C PRO A 14 16.31 14.09 11.25
N GLU A 15 16.20 15.36 11.63
CA GLU A 15 15.97 16.55 10.79
C GLU A 15 17.06 16.83 9.72
N ARG A 16 17.94 15.87 9.42
CA ARG A 16 19.17 16.09 8.64
C ARG A 16 19.33 15.28 7.36
N GLN A 17 18.42 14.37 7.01
CA GLN A 17 18.38 13.83 5.65
C GLN A 17 16.94 13.61 5.21
N PRO A 18 16.54 14.01 3.98
CA PRO A 18 15.30 13.52 3.38
C PRO A 18 15.43 12.00 3.31
N GLY A 19 14.84 11.32 4.31
CA GLY A 19 15.21 9.96 4.69
C GLY A 19 14.96 8.99 3.56
N GLU A 20 16.05 8.56 2.93
CA GLU A 20 16.03 7.42 2.03
C GLU A 20 15.53 6.21 2.82
N MET A 21 14.52 5.52 2.28
CA MET A 21 14.01 4.30 2.87
C MET A 21 14.17 3.17 1.87
N THR A 22 14.71 2.05 2.34
CA THR A 22 14.99 0.91 1.48
C THR A 22 14.31 -0.31 2.06
N VAL A 23 13.62 -1.04 1.20
CA VAL A 23 12.99 -2.32 1.52
C VAL A 23 13.61 -3.39 0.63
N TRP A 24 14.00 -4.51 1.23
CA TRP A 24 14.46 -5.69 0.53
C TRP A 24 13.34 -6.71 0.52
N PHE A 25 13.16 -7.39 -0.60
CA PHE A 25 12.05 -8.33 -0.79
C PHE A 25 12.42 -9.47 -1.73
N ASN A 26 11.70 -10.58 -1.60
CA ASN A 26 11.83 -11.72 -2.50
C ASN A 26 11.14 -11.41 -3.84
N ALA A 27 11.93 -11.13 -4.87
CA ALA A 27 11.46 -10.76 -6.20
C ALA A 27 10.74 -11.91 -6.95
N ARG A 28 10.88 -13.16 -6.50
CA ARG A 28 10.17 -14.32 -7.07
C ARG A 28 8.82 -14.58 -6.42
N SER A 29 8.56 -13.96 -5.26
CA SER A 29 7.29 -14.15 -4.56
C SER A 29 6.19 -13.30 -5.18
N LEU A 30 4.95 -13.83 -5.23
CA LEU A 30 3.81 -13.12 -5.81
C LEU A 30 3.54 -11.78 -5.11
N GLY A 31 3.68 -11.75 -3.78
CA GLY A 31 3.45 -10.55 -2.96
C GLY A 31 4.67 -9.64 -2.78
N LEU A 32 5.81 -9.96 -3.40
CA LEU A 32 7.09 -9.30 -3.13
C LEU A 32 7.36 -9.24 -1.62
N THR A 33 7.37 -10.41 -0.98
CA THR A 33 7.49 -10.58 0.47
C THR A 33 8.73 -9.87 0.99
N VAL A 34 8.52 -8.93 1.90
CA VAL A 34 9.58 -8.14 2.53
C VAL A 34 10.46 -9.04 3.38
N SER A 35 11.77 -9.03 3.14
CA SER A 35 12.76 -9.75 3.94
C SER A 35 13.28 -8.87 5.08
N ARG A 36 13.61 -7.61 4.77
CA ARG A 36 14.11 -6.60 5.71
C ARG A 36 13.86 -5.19 5.18
N CYS A 37 14.04 -4.19 6.03
CA CYS A 37 13.88 -2.79 5.64
C CYS A 37 14.74 -1.87 6.51
N THR A 38 14.87 -0.61 6.11
CA THR A 38 15.47 0.43 6.95
C THR A 38 14.52 0.85 8.06
N ALA A 39 15.07 1.45 9.14
CA ALA A 39 14.28 1.98 10.24
C ALA A 39 13.28 3.06 9.79
N ALA A 40 13.64 3.87 8.78
CA ALA A 40 12.75 4.88 8.20
C ALA A 40 11.50 4.26 7.56
N PHE A 41 11.63 3.09 6.94
CA PHE A 41 10.49 2.37 6.38
C PHE A 41 9.57 1.82 7.48
N THR A 42 10.14 1.31 8.58
CA THR A 42 9.39 0.87 9.77
C THR A 42 8.59 2.03 10.38
N ALA A 43 9.14 3.24 10.40
CA ALA A 43 8.46 4.42 10.96
C ALA A 43 7.12 4.71 10.26
N ILE A 44 7.01 4.48 8.95
CA ILE A 44 5.77 4.70 8.18
C ILE A 44 4.88 3.46 8.08
N SER A 45 5.47 2.26 8.15
CA SER A 45 4.74 1.01 7.95
C SER A 45 4.20 0.39 9.24
N GLY A 46 4.79 0.74 10.38
CA GLY A 46 4.51 0.14 11.68
C GLY A 46 5.50 -1.00 12.02
N PRO A 47 5.27 -1.68 13.15
CA PRO A 47 6.20 -2.70 13.64
C PRO A 47 6.27 -3.93 12.72
N SER A 48 7.49 -4.42 12.50
CA SER A 48 7.81 -5.69 11.82
C SER A 48 7.19 -5.87 10.42
N PRO A 49 7.66 -5.13 9.41
CA PRO A 49 7.21 -5.28 8.03
C PRO A 49 7.71 -6.58 7.37
N ALA A 50 8.65 -7.30 7.98
CA ALA A 50 9.18 -8.56 7.45
C ALA A 50 8.06 -9.61 7.33
N GLY A 51 8.04 -10.31 6.20
CA GLY A 51 6.99 -11.28 5.84
C GLY A 51 5.75 -10.65 5.19
N ALA A 52 5.59 -9.33 5.22
CA ALA A 52 4.45 -8.67 4.60
C ALA A 52 4.57 -8.61 3.06
N SER A 53 3.41 -8.50 2.41
CA SER A 53 3.30 -8.28 0.96
C SER A 53 3.51 -6.80 0.64
N LEU A 54 4.62 -6.46 -0.03
CA LEU A 54 4.88 -5.10 -0.49
C LEU A 54 3.86 -4.66 -1.56
N VAL A 55 3.36 -5.60 -2.36
CA VAL A 55 2.32 -5.36 -3.38
C VAL A 55 1.07 -4.75 -2.77
N ASP A 56 0.67 -5.22 -1.58
CA ASP A 56 -0.54 -4.74 -0.88
C ASP A 56 -0.40 -3.29 -0.40
N TRP A 57 0.83 -2.77 -0.34
CA TRP A 57 1.12 -1.44 0.16
C TRP A 57 1.21 -0.43 -0.97
N VAL A 58 1.43 -0.88 -2.21
CA VAL A 58 1.51 -0.02 -3.38
C VAL A 58 0.12 0.12 -4.00
N GLU A 59 -0.35 1.36 -4.22
CA GLU A 59 -1.71 1.60 -4.78
C GLU A 59 -1.92 0.88 -6.13
N ARG A 60 -0.86 0.75 -6.93
CA ARG A 60 -0.84 -0.02 -8.20
C ARG A 60 0.07 -1.24 -8.10
N GLY A 61 -0.15 -2.06 -7.07
CA GLY A 61 0.70 -3.19 -6.71
C GLY A 61 1.01 -4.15 -7.87
N GLU A 62 0.01 -4.55 -8.67
CA GLU A 62 0.23 -5.46 -9.80
C GLU A 62 1.11 -4.86 -10.91
N ALA A 63 0.96 -3.56 -11.19
CA ALA A 63 1.80 -2.87 -12.16
C ALA A 63 3.26 -2.79 -11.66
N PHE A 64 3.43 -2.49 -10.37
CA PHE A 64 4.73 -2.49 -9.73
C PHE A 64 5.39 -3.88 -9.76
N ARG A 65 4.64 -4.93 -9.44
CA ARG A 65 5.09 -6.32 -9.53
C ARG A 65 5.48 -6.69 -10.96
N SER A 66 4.68 -6.31 -11.95
CA SER A 66 5.00 -6.55 -13.35
C SER A 66 6.31 -5.87 -13.74
N ALA A 67 6.56 -4.64 -13.27
CA ALA A 67 7.83 -3.95 -13.51
C ALA A 67 9.01 -4.70 -12.87
N VAL A 68 8.85 -5.17 -11.63
CA VAL A 68 9.87 -6.00 -10.96
C VAL A 68 10.17 -7.27 -11.78
N GLN A 69 9.14 -7.97 -12.22
CA GLN A 69 9.29 -9.20 -13.01
C GLN A 69 10.03 -8.97 -14.33
N VAL A 70 9.74 -7.85 -15.01
CA VAL A 70 10.44 -7.47 -16.24
C VAL A 70 11.94 -7.26 -15.97
N MET A 71 12.30 -6.56 -14.90
CA MET A 71 13.72 -6.37 -14.56
C MET A 71 14.39 -7.69 -14.19
N VAL A 72 13.75 -8.53 -13.37
CA VAL A 72 14.30 -9.85 -13.00
C VAL A 72 14.56 -10.70 -14.24
N SER A 73 13.63 -10.67 -15.19
CA SER A 73 13.77 -11.41 -16.46
C SER A 73 14.92 -10.85 -17.29
N ALA A 74 15.02 -9.53 -17.43
CA ALA A 74 16.10 -8.88 -18.18
C ALA A 74 17.48 -9.08 -17.55
N SER A 75 17.57 -9.07 -16.20
CA SER A 75 18.80 -9.42 -15.48
C SER A 75 19.19 -10.89 -15.65
N SER A 76 18.21 -11.78 -15.89
CA SER A 76 18.48 -13.20 -16.15
C SER A 76 19.01 -13.45 -17.57
N SER A 77 18.56 -12.66 -18.55
CA SER A 77 19.03 -12.75 -19.94
C SER A 77 20.41 -12.15 -20.17
N GLY A 78 20.95 -11.39 -19.20
CA GLY A 78 22.18 -10.61 -19.39
C GLY A 78 21.99 -9.35 -20.23
N ASP A 79 20.73 -9.01 -20.57
CA ASP A 79 20.39 -7.83 -21.37
C ASP A 79 20.45 -6.52 -20.57
N LEU A 80 20.30 -6.62 -19.25
CA LEU A 80 20.54 -5.50 -18.34
C LEU A 80 21.90 -5.69 -17.66
N GLU A 81 22.83 -4.76 -17.91
CA GLU A 81 23.92 -4.54 -16.96
C GLU A 81 23.27 -4.29 -15.60
N THR A 82 23.66 -5.07 -14.60
CA THR A 82 23.19 -4.95 -13.21
C THR A 82 23.07 -3.50 -12.81
N GLY A 83 21.83 -3.04 -12.59
CA GLY A 83 21.56 -1.62 -12.55
C GLY A 83 20.33 -1.28 -11.75
N THR A 84 20.36 -0.07 -11.21
CA THR A 84 19.21 0.54 -10.55
C THR A 84 18.30 1.13 -11.61
N VAL A 85 17.03 0.72 -11.63
CA VAL A 85 16.02 1.22 -12.57
C VAL A 85 15.04 2.12 -11.83
N SER A 86 14.78 3.31 -12.36
CA SER A 86 13.72 4.17 -11.80
C SER A 86 12.35 3.56 -12.09
N ALA A 87 11.58 3.32 -11.04
CA ALA A 87 10.17 2.92 -11.12
C ALA A 87 9.22 4.15 -11.13
N GLY A 88 9.80 5.36 -11.13
CA GLY A 88 9.06 6.61 -11.09
C GLY A 88 8.40 6.87 -9.74
N GLN A 89 7.33 7.67 -9.77
CA GLN A 89 6.62 8.07 -8.56
C GLN A 89 5.60 7.01 -8.14
N ILE A 90 5.73 6.51 -6.91
CA ILE A 90 4.89 5.46 -6.32
C ILE A 90 4.12 6.02 -5.13
N ARG A 91 2.89 5.51 -4.98
CA ARG A 91 2.06 5.75 -3.80
C ARG A 91 2.04 4.53 -2.89
N LEU A 92 2.40 4.76 -1.64
CA LEU A 92 2.47 3.79 -0.57
C LEU A 92 1.36 4.04 0.46
N ARG A 93 0.64 2.98 0.81
CA ARG A 93 -0.38 2.94 1.85
C ARG A 93 -0.17 1.70 2.72
N PRO A 94 0.93 1.64 3.50
CA PRO A 94 1.13 0.54 4.42
C PRO A 94 0.01 0.50 5.48
N PRO A 95 -0.20 -0.64 6.16
CA PRO A 95 -1.37 -0.85 7.02
C PRO A 95 -1.58 0.24 8.08
N ALA A 96 -0.52 0.67 8.76
CA ALA A 96 -0.60 1.74 9.76
C ALA A 96 -1.03 3.08 9.14
N ALA A 97 -0.47 3.44 7.99
CA ALA A 97 -0.84 4.64 7.24
C ALA A 97 -2.30 4.59 6.80
N LYS A 98 -2.73 3.46 6.24
CA LYS A 98 -4.10 3.24 5.79
C LYS A 98 -5.09 3.38 6.95
N ALA A 99 -4.78 2.84 8.12
CA ALA A 99 -5.59 2.99 9.32
C ALA A 99 -5.67 4.45 9.80
N ALA A 100 -4.58 5.21 9.65
CA ALA A 100 -4.52 6.64 9.97
C ALA A 100 -5.08 7.56 8.88
N GLY A 101 -5.59 7.02 7.76
CA GLY A 101 -6.03 7.83 6.61
C GLY A 101 -4.89 8.60 5.94
N LEU A 102 -3.67 8.07 6.00
CA LEU A 102 -2.47 8.63 5.38
C LEU A 102 -2.12 7.90 4.09
N GLU A 103 -1.54 8.65 3.17
CA GLU A 103 -0.91 8.16 1.95
C GLU A 103 0.47 8.78 1.83
N TYR A 104 1.46 7.96 1.48
CA TYR A 104 2.79 8.41 1.17
C TYR A 104 3.00 8.37 -0.34
N THR A 105 3.69 9.37 -0.87
CA THR A 105 4.14 9.39 -2.26
C THR A 105 5.65 9.55 -2.28
N ALA A 106 6.33 8.78 -3.11
CA ALA A 106 7.79 8.74 -3.15
C ALA A 106 8.28 8.51 -4.57
N GLU A 107 9.48 8.94 -4.90
CA GLU A 107 10.20 8.41 -6.05
C GLU A 107 10.77 7.05 -5.68
N CYS A 108 10.66 6.07 -6.57
CA CYS A 108 11.12 4.71 -6.32
C CYS A 108 12.18 4.30 -7.34
N SER A 109 13.24 3.71 -6.84
CA SER A 109 14.30 3.09 -7.60
C SER A 109 14.41 1.62 -7.20
N LEU A 110 14.45 0.73 -8.18
CA LEU A 110 14.54 -0.70 -7.97
C LEU A 110 15.93 -1.20 -8.32
N SER A 111 16.48 -2.09 -7.50
CA SER A 111 17.77 -2.73 -7.74
C SER A 111 17.64 -4.24 -7.63
N VAL A 112 18.15 -4.95 -8.63
CA VAL A 112 18.21 -6.42 -8.65
C VAL A 112 19.69 -6.82 -8.70
N PRO A 113 20.18 -7.61 -7.74
CA PRO A 113 21.57 -8.05 -7.77
C PRO A 113 21.83 -9.01 -8.95
N PRO A 114 23.09 -9.13 -9.41
CA PRO A 114 23.46 -10.12 -10.40
C PRO A 114 23.07 -11.52 -9.94
N LEU A 115 22.46 -12.28 -10.84
CA LEU A 115 22.20 -13.69 -10.59
C LEU A 115 23.52 -14.47 -10.64
N PRO A 116 23.82 -15.33 -9.66
CA PRO A 116 24.98 -16.18 -9.74
C PRO A 116 24.83 -17.13 -10.94
N ALA A 117 25.93 -17.34 -11.69
CA ALA A 117 25.97 -18.17 -12.90
C ALA A 117 25.56 -19.65 -12.70
N GLY A 118 25.26 -20.07 -11.47
CA GLY A 118 24.92 -21.45 -11.10
C GLY A 118 23.43 -21.76 -10.96
N GLY A 119 22.51 -20.84 -11.32
CA GLY A 119 21.07 -21.15 -11.40
C GLY A 119 20.45 -21.76 -10.13
N GLY A 120 21.00 -21.44 -8.95
CA GLY A 120 20.52 -21.97 -7.69
C GLY A 120 19.13 -21.44 -7.37
N GLY A 121 18.21 -22.30 -6.91
CA GLY A 121 16.86 -21.95 -6.47
C GLY A 121 16.79 -21.08 -5.21
N ALA A 122 17.85 -20.32 -4.90
CA ALA A 122 17.89 -19.38 -3.82
C ALA A 122 16.90 -18.23 -4.07
N ALA A 123 16.36 -17.67 -2.99
CA ALA A 123 15.51 -16.50 -3.06
C ALA A 123 16.29 -15.33 -3.69
N LEU A 124 15.71 -14.73 -4.73
CA LEU A 124 16.26 -13.54 -5.35
C LEU A 124 15.82 -12.33 -4.52
N GLU A 125 16.72 -11.81 -3.69
CA GLU A 125 16.48 -10.59 -2.91
C GLU A 125 16.74 -9.36 -3.80
N ALA A 126 15.69 -8.62 -4.12
CA ALA A 126 15.78 -7.30 -4.75
C ALA A 126 15.52 -6.21 -3.71
N SER A 127 15.83 -4.96 -4.05
CA SER A 127 15.50 -3.81 -3.20
C SER A 127 14.70 -2.74 -3.95
N ALA A 128 13.84 -2.05 -3.20
CA ALA A 128 13.20 -0.81 -3.61
C ALA A 128 13.65 0.29 -2.65
N THR A 129 14.27 1.32 -3.22
CA THR A 129 14.66 2.54 -2.52
C THR A 129 13.64 3.62 -2.82
N PHE A 130 13.11 4.26 -1.78
CA PHE A 130 12.18 5.36 -1.89
C PHE A 130 12.83 6.66 -1.40
N THR A 131 12.74 7.70 -2.21
CA THR A 131 13.25 9.04 -1.95
C THR A 131 12.15 10.08 -2.12
N HIS A 132 12.44 11.32 -1.72
CA HIS A 132 11.51 12.45 -1.87
C HIS A 132 10.11 12.18 -1.28
N LEU A 133 10.07 11.54 -0.09
CA LEU A 133 8.84 11.13 0.55
C LEU A 133 7.94 12.33 0.87
N ARG A 134 6.67 12.24 0.48
CA ARG A 134 5.61 13.19 0.82
C ARG A 134 4.46 12.46 1.48
N CYS A 135 3.97 13.01 2.58
CA CYS A 135 2.80 12.47 3.29
C CYS A 135 1.58 13.33 3.00
N ARG A 136 0.45 12.70 2.71
CA ARG A 136 -0.84 13.36 2.50
C ARG A 136 -1.91 12.68 3.34
N ARG A 137 -2.69 13.47 4.09
CA ARG A 137 -3.94 13.00 4.69
C ARG A 137 -5.02 12.87 3.62
N GLN A 138 -5.62 11.70 3.53
CA GLN A 138 -6.90 11.54 2.86
C GLN A 138 -7.97 12.11 3.78
N HIS A 139 -8.20 13.42 3.68
CA HIS A 139 -9.31 14.09 4.36
C HIS A 139 -10.60 13.41 3.88
N GLY A 140 -11.14 12.53 4.72
CA GLY A 140 -12.23 11.66 4.33
C GLY A 140 -13.46 12.49 3.96
N GLN A 141 -13.96 12.33 2.74
CA GLN A 141 -15.36 12.59 2.37
C GLN A 141 -16.34 11.64 3.08
N ARG A 142 -16.00 11.17 4.28
CA ARG A 142 -16.72 10.14 5.04
C ARG A 142 -17.44 10.69 6.28
N ALA A 143 -17.34 12.00 6.53
CA ALA A 143 -18.06 12.65 7.62
C ALA A 143 -19.52 12.97 7.30
N GLU A 144 -19.96 12.97 6.04
CA GLU A 144 -21.29 13.49 5.67
C GLU A 144 -22.36 12.43 5.35
N ARG A 145 -22.06 11.13 5.46
CA ARG A 145 -23.06 10.06 5.22
C ARG A 145 -23.55 9.33 6.47
N ARG A 146 -23.12 9.72 7.68
CA ARG A 146 -23.55 9.09 8.95
C ARG A 146 -24.36 9.99 9.88
N ARG A 147 -24.84 11.14 9.41
CA ARG A 147 -25.85 11.96 10.10
C ARG A 147 -27.29 11.79 9.56
N GLY A 148 -27.55 10.71 8.82
CA GLY A 148 -28.91 10.23 8.59
C GLY A 148 -29.25 9.11 9.58
N GLY A 149 -29.37 9.47 10.86
CA GLY A 149 -29.94 8.56 11.88
C GLY A 149 -31.45 8.40 11.67
N PRO A 150 -32.03 7.29 12.14
CA PRO A 150 -33.32 6.77 11.68
C PRO A 150 -34.49 7.59 12.20
N ALA A 151 -35.40 8.00 11.31
CA ALA A 151 -36.73 8.44 11.72
C ALA A 151 -37.50 7.21 12.24
N GLN A 152 -37.53 7.14 13.56
CA GLN A 152 -38.46 6.40 14.38
C GLN A 152 -39.89 6.71 13.91
N GLU A 153 -40.60 5.72 13.35
CA GLU A 153 -42.06 5.80 13.26
C GLU A 153 -42.63 4.44 13.70
N GLN A 154 -43.25 4.46 14.87
CA GLN A 154 -43.99 3.37 15.49
C GLN A 154 -45.39 3.94 15.84
N PRO A 155 -46.38 3.11 16.16
CA PRO A 155 -47.42 2.63 15.26
C PRO A 155 -48.79 3.24 15.58
N ARG A 156 -49.71 3.31 14.61
CA ARG A 156 -51.14 3.52 14.89
C ARG A 156 -52.03 2.72 13.95
N GLY A 157 -52.87 1.88 14.56
CA GLY A 157 -54.14 1.47 13.97
C GLY A 157 -54.31 -0.02 13.76
N ALA A 158 -54.78 -0.73 14.79
CA ALA A 158 -55.80 -1.76 14.56
C ALA A 158 -57.12 -1.04 14.19
N PRO A 159 -58.06 -1.68 13.46
CA PRO A 159 -58.94 -2.61 14.14
C PRO A 159 -59.21 -3.91 13.37
N ALA A 160 -59.67 -4.90 14.14
CA ALA A 160 -60.22 -6.15 13.69
C ALA A 160 -61.51 -5.95 12.87
N GLN A 161 -61.62 -6.67 11.76
CA GLN A 161 -62.87 -7.10 11.15
C GLN A 161 -62.71 -8.60 10.86
N GLU A 162 -63.36 -9.48 11.61
CA GLU A 162 -64.78 -9.84 11.53
C GLU A 162 -65.05 -10.81 10.38
N ARG A 163 -65.15 -12.09 10.78
CA ARG A 163 -65.97 -13.19 10.26
C ARG A 163 -66.51 -13.05 8.82
N GLN A 164 -66.22 -14.07 8.00
CA GLN A 164 -67.31 -14.74 7.29
C GLN A 164 -67.02 -16.22 7.05
N VAL A 165 -68.04 -17.00 7.40
CA VAL A 165 -68.22 -18.43 7.20
C VAL A 165 -69.05 -18.59 5.93
N GLN A 166 -68.65 -19.47 5.00
CA GLN A 166 -69.51 -20.18 4.04
C GLN A 166 -68.61 -21.19 3.30
N GLU A 167 -68.64 -22.49 3.64
CA GLU A 167 -69.56 -23.52 3.09
C GLU A 167 -69.65 -23.49 1.56
N LEU A 168 -68.89 -24.37 0.90
CA LEU A 168 -69.37 -25.55 0.16
C LEU A 168 -68.19 -26.41 -0.32
#